data_AF-A0A7J7J3C8-F1
#
_entry.id   AF-A0A7J7J3C8-F1
#
_cell.length_a   1.000
_cell.length_b   1.000
_cell.length_c   1.000
_cell.angle_alpha   90.00
_cell.angle_beta   90.00
_cell.angle_gamma   90.00
#
_symmetry.space_group_name_H-M   'P 1'
#
loop_
_entity.id
_entity.type
_entity.pdbx_description
1 polymer ?
#
loop_
_entity_poly.entity_id
_entity_poly.type
_entity_poly.pdbx_seq_one_letter_code
_entity_poly.pdbx_strand_id
1 'polypeptide(L)'
;MCGRTFCAIDPVLLQKSCQYADPATGKLVTPDWVDPPTGDSYRPSYNIGPTTFTPVLLSTAHHSSDQSGKRTLQPMRWGLIPQWHKGDRASFKAMHNNCRGETISEKSTFSVPFSKGKRCVVIAEGFYEWQTVRSKKIPYIFTKKESRVKEEKVAPGEVNTDSSPNRLLADSKNTGRE
;
A
#
# COMPACT_ATOMS: atom_id res chain seq x y z
N MET A 1 -5.60 7.80 15.86
CA MET A 1 -4.49 7.78 14.87
C MET A 1 -4.08 6.34 14.77
N CYS A 2 -4.07 5.73 13.58
CA CYS A 2 -3.86 4.30 13.47
C CYS A 2 -2.44 3.92 13.92
N GLY A 3 -2.35 2.96 14.84
CA GLY A 3 -1.09 2.46 15.40
C GLY A 3 -0.85 0.98 15.11
N ARG A 4 -1.74 0.35 14.34
CA ARG A 4 -1.60 -1.05 13.94
C ARG A 4 -2.27 -1.33 12.61
N THR A 5 -1.57 -2.04 11.75
CA THR A 5 -2.10 -2.54 10.48
C THR A 5 -1.91 -4.05 10.39
N PHE A 6 -2.48 -4.64 9.35
CA PHE A 6 -2.11 -5.98 8.91
C PHE A 6 -1.92 -6.02 7.40
N CYS A 7 -0.98 -6.85 7.00
CA CYS A 7 -0.69 -7.17 5.62
C CYS A 7 -0.01 -8.54 5.66
N ALA A 8 -0.81 -9.59 5.50
CA ALA A 8 -0.45 -11.00 5.61
C ALA A 8 -0.31 -11.69 4.24
N ILE A 9 -0.47 -10.94 3.15
CA ILE A 9 -0.31 -11.43 1.78
C ILE A 9 1.17 -11.66 1.47
N ASP A 10 1.48 -12.79 0.84
CA ASP A 10 2.83 -13.10 0.32
C ASP A 10 3.35 -11.99 -0.62
N PRO A 11 4.66 -11.63 -0.58
CA PRO A 11 5.20 -10.55 -1.41
C PRO A 11 4.94 -10.69 -2.91
N VAL A 12 4.98 -11.90 -3.47
CA VAL A 12 4.75 -12.14 -4.90
C VAL A 12 3.28 -11.89 -5.24
N LEU A 13 2.37 -12.36 -4.39
CA LEU A 13 0.95 -12.10 -4.56
C LEU A 13 0.63 -10.61 -4.36
N LEU A 14 1.22 -9.97 -3.34
CA LEU A 14 1.06 -8.54 -3.08
C LEU A 14 1.48 -7.70 -4.27
N GLN A 15 2.62 -8.03 -4.89
CA GLN A 15 3.10 -7.35 -6.08
C GLN A 15 2.09 -7.45 -7.23
N LYS A 16 1.56 -8.66 -7.48
CA LYS A 16 0.50 -8.89 -8.49
C LYS A 16 -0.79 -8.13 -8.15
N SER A 17 -1.17 -8.05 -6.87
CA SER A 17 -2.36 -7.30 -6.44
C SER A 17 -2.22 -5.79 -6.58
N CYS A 18 -1.00 -5.28 -6.78
CA CYS A 18 -0.71 -3.85 -6.94
C CYS A 18 -0.64 -3.41 -8.42
N GLN A 19 -1.23 -4.18 -9.34
CA GLN A 19 -1.32 -3.81 -10.75
C GLN A 19 -2.04 -2.47 -10.95
N TYR A 20 -1.56 -1.70 -11.92
CA TYR A 20 -2.11 -0.39 -12.27
C TYR A 20 -2.01 -0.16 -13.78
N ALA A 21 -2.83 0.75 -14.31
CA ALA A 21 -2.71 1.17 -15.70
C ALA A 21 -1.46 2.04 -15.85
N ASP A 22 -0.53 1.63 -16.71
CA ASP A 22 0.66 2.39 -17.06
C ASP A 22 0.24 3.76 -17.63
N PRO A 23 0.75 4.88 -17.09
CA PRO A 23 0.32 6.21 -17.50
C PRO A 23 0.56 6.55 -18.97
N ALA A 24 1.57 5.93 -19.60
CA ALA A 24 1.92 6.20 -20.99
C ALA A 24 1.14 5.31 -21.97
N THR A 25 0.89 4.05 -21.60
CA THR A 25 0.29 3.06 -22.52
C THR A 25 -1.15 2.66 -22.17
N GLY A 26 -1.63 2.98 -20.97
CA GLY A 26 -2.92 2.54 -20.44
C GLY A 26 -2.99 1.04 -20.13
N LYS A 27 -1.95 0.25 -20.45
CA LYS A 27 -1.92 -1.19 -20.23
C LYS A 27 -1.73 -1.50 -18.76
N LEU A 28 -2.35 -2.59 -18.31
CA LEU A 28 -2.14 -3.08 -16.95
C LEU A 28 -0.71 -3.57 -16.79
N VAL A 29 0.00 -3.03 -15.81
CA VAL A 29 1.38 -3.41 -15.48
C VAL A 29 1.50 -3.71 -13.99
N THR A 30 2.46 -4.57 -13.66
CA THR A 30 2.83 -4.91 -12.29
C THR A 30 4.00 -4.02 -11.87
N PRO A 31 3.97 -3.35 -10.69
CA PRO A 31 5.09 -2.55 -10.23
C PRO A 31 6.29 -3.43 -9.89
N ASP A 32 7.50 -2.97 -10.23
CA ASP A 32 8.73 -3.67 -9.86
C ASP A 32 8.96 -3.61 -8.34
N TRP A 33 9.51 -4.69 -7.79
CA TRP A 33 9.96 -4.74 -6.40
C TRP A 33 11.40 -4.24 -6.32
N VAL A 34 11.64 -3.24 -5.47
CA VAL A 34 12.96 -2.66 -5.22
C VAL A 34 13.35 -2.97 -3.78
N ASP A 35 14.49 -3.62 -3.60
CA ASP A 35 15.02 -3.85 -2.26
C ASP A 35 15.64 -2.55 -1.71
N PRO A 36 15.37 -2.19 -0.44
CA PRO A 36 15.96 -1.00 0.13
C PRO A 36 17.48 -1.21 0.31
N PRO A 37 18.31 -0.17 0.13
CA PRO A 37 19.77 -0.28 0.32
C PRO A 37 20.18 -0.72 1.73
N THR A 38 19.27 -0.63 2.70
CA THR A 38 19.48 -1.06 4.09
C THR A 38 19.33 -2.56 4.30
N GLY A 39 18.88 -3.33 3.29
CA GLY A 39 18.65 -4.78 3.39
C GLY A 39 17.40 -5.17 4.18
N ASP A 40 16.60 -4.19 4.60
CA ASP A 40 15.35 -4.43 5.31
C ASP A 40 14.29 -5.07 4.39
N SER A 41 13.49 -5.98 4.92
CA SER A 41 12.50 -6.72 4.11
C SER A 41 11.10 -6.64 4.72
N TYR A 42 10.09 -6.71 3.85
CA TYR A 42 8.71 -6.92 4.25
C TYR A 42 8.50 -8.36 4.71
N ARG A 43 7.81 -8.54 5.84
CA ARG A 43 7.39 -9.84 6.36
C ARG A 43 5.87 -9.84 6.54
N PRO A 44 5.12 -10.74 5.88
CA PRO A 44 3.69 -10.86 6.07
C PRO A 44 3.32 -11.05 7.55
N SER A 45 2.34 -10.29 8.02
CA SER A 45 1.91 -10.32 9.42
C SER A 45 0.50 -9.77 9.61
N TYR A 46 -0.24 -10.42 10.51
CA TYR A 46 -1.52 -9.94 11.03
C TYR A 46 -1.39 -8.82 12.08
N ASN A 47 -0.17 -8.44 12.46
CA ASN A 47 0.06 -7.54 13.57
C ASN A 47 1.30 -6.66 13.34
N ILE A 48 1.17 -5.70 12.43
CA ILE A 48 2.24 -4.78 12.02
C ILE A 48 2.11 -3.49 12.81
N GLY A 49 3.14 -3.11 13.57
CA GLY A 49 3.20 -1.90 14.37
C GLY A 49 4.22 -0.87 13.87
N PRO A 50 4.34 0.30 14.50
CA PRO A 50 5.41 1.24 14.20
C PRO A 50 6.78 0.57 14.31
N THR A 51 7.75 1.10 13.56
CA THR A 51 9.14 0.62 13.42
C THR A 51 9.34 -0.67 12.62
N THR A 52 8.27 -1.38 12.24
CA THR A 52 8.36 -2.51 11.28
C THR A 52 8.39 -2.02 9.84
N PHE A 53 8.73 -2.91 8.90
CA PHE A 53 8.80 -2.60 7.48
C PHE A 53 7.54 -3.06 6.74
N THR A 54 6.91 -2.12 6.02
CA THR A 54 5.69 -2.34 5.26
C THR A 54 5.91 -2.03 3.78
N PRO A 55 5.27 -2.75 2.86
CA PRO A 55 5.37 -2.46 1.44
C PRO A 55 4.67 -1.13 1.15
N VAL A 56 5.34 -0.26 0.42
CA VAL A 56 4.77 1.00 -0.05
C VAL A 56 4.95 1.13 -1.55
N LEU A 57 3.96 1.71 -2.21
CA LEU A 57 4.04 2.08 -3.62
C LEU A 57 4.55 3.52 -3.74
N LEU A 58 5.56 3.75 -4.57
CA LEU A 58 6.12 5.09 -4.83
C LEU A 58 6.49 5.28 -6.30
N SER A 59 6.82 6.52 -6.68
CA SER A 59 7.28 6.84 -8.04
C SER A 59 8.65 6.21 -8.34
N THR A 60 8.81 5.59 -9.51
CA THR A 60 10.10 5.05 -9.99
C THR A 60 11.16 6.14 -10.15
N ALA A 61 10.75 7.40 -10.33
CA ALA A 61 11.62 8.57 -10.37
C ALA A 61 12.47 8.78 -9.08
N HIS A 62 12.13 8.10 -7.98
CA HIS A 62 12.95 8.13 -6.75
C HIS A 62 14.14 7.15 -6.79
N HIS A 63 14.17 6.23 -7.77
CA HIS A 63 15.21 5.23 -7.95
C HIS A 63 16.01 5.40 -9.24
N SER A 64 15.48 6.14 -10.22
CA SER A 64 16.11 6.35 -11.52
C SER A 64 15.71 7.70 -12.10
N SER A 65 16.31 8.07 -13.24
CA SER A 65 15.90 9.25 -14.01
C SER A 65 14.56 9.06 -14.75
N ASP A 66 13.90 7.91 -14.62
CA ASP A 66 12.62 7.61 -15.28
C ASP A 66 11.49 8.51 -14.77
N GLN A 67 10.98 9.39 -15.65
CA GLN A 67 9.84 10.29 -15.39
C GLN A 67 8.54 9.80 -16.04
N SER A 68 8.45 8.53 -16.44
CA SER A 68 7.26 7.94 -17.10
C SER A 68 6.00 7.87 -16.22
N GLY A 69 6.11 8.22 -14.93
CA GLY A 69 5.01 8.10 -13.97
C GLY A 69 4.80 6.67 -13.45
N LYS A 70 5.69 5.74 -13.80
CA LYS A 70 5.72 4.38 -13.27
C LYS A 70 5.87 4.34 -11.76
N ARG A 71 5.43 3.21 -11.19
CA ARG A 71 5.43 2.91 -9.77
C ARG A 71 6.31 1.71 -9.46
N THR A 72 6.94 1.75 -8.30
CA THR A 72 7.71 0.66 -7.69
C THR A 72 7.16 0.34 -6.32
N LEU A 73 7.29 -0.92 -5.91
CA LEU A 73 7.05 -1.37 -4.55
C LEU A 73 8.39 -1.46 -3.81
N GLN A 74 8.42 -0.95 -2.59
CA GLN A 74 9.58 -1.06 -1.72
C GLN A 74 9.16 -1.22 -0.26
N PRO A 75 9.80 -2.10 0.53
CA PRO A 75 9.70 -2.08 1.99
C PRO A 75 10.21 -0.77 2.59
N MET A 76 9.39 -0.11 3.40
CA MET A 76 9.80 1.07 4.17
C MET A 76 9.42 0.92 5.64
N ARG A 77 10.27 1.49 6.50
CA ARG A 77 10.01 1.56 7.95
C ARG A 77 8.76 2.40 8.21
N TRP A 78 7.83 1.86 8.98
CA TRP A 78 6.68 2.62 9.47
C TRP A 78 7.10 3.56 10.61
N GLY A 79 7.45 4.78 10.23
CA GLY A 79 7.88 5.83 11.14
C GLY A 79 8.99 6.64 10.49
N LEU A 80 8.68 7.89 10.16
CA LEU A 80 9.60 8.76 9.45
C LEU A 80 10.80 9.12 10.33
N ILE A 81 12.00 8.78 9.87
CA ILE A 81 13.25 9.25 10.48
C ILE A 81 13.64 10.54 9.75
N PRO A 82 13.66 11.70 10.42
CA PRO A 82 14.00 12.96 9.79
C PRO A 82 15.46 12.98 9.31
N GLN A 83 15.73 13.70 8.23
CA GLN A 83 17.09 13.82 7.66
C GLN A 83 18.14 14.40 8.61
N TRP A 84 17.71 15.17 9.62
CA TRP A 84 18.62 15.78 10.60
C TRP A 84 19.04 14.81 11.71
N HIS A 85 18.39 13.63 11.83
CA HIS A 85 18.78 12.62 12.80
C HIS A 85 20.13 12.02 12.40
N LYS A 86 21.13 12.19 13.28
CA LYS A 86 22.51 11.73 13.03
C LYS A 86 22.84 10.39 13.70
N GLY A 87 21.94 9.87 14.54
CA GLY A 87 22.13 8.60 15.22
C GLY A 87 21.75 7.40 14.34
N ASP A 88 21.96 6.20 14.88
CA ASP A 88 21.50 4.99 14.22
C ASP A 88 19.97 5.00 14.01
N ARG A 89 19.54 4.48 12.87
CA ARG A 89 18.12 4.41 12.47
C ARG A 89 17.32 3.51 13.40
N ALA A 90 17.91 2.41 13.88
CA ALA A 90 17.23 1.49 14.79
C ALA A 90 17.02 2.14 16.17
N SER A 91 17.92 3.03 16.60
CA SER A 91 17.81 3.77 17.85
C SER A 91 16.76 4.90 17.85
N PHE A 92 16.20 5.27 16.70
CA PHE A 92 15.26 6.38 16.60
C PHE A 92 13.87 6.02 17.16
N LYS A 93 13.57 6.52 18.37
CA LYS A 93 12.34 6.18 19.12
C LYS A 93 11.18 7.15 18.93
N ALA A 94 11.34 8.28 18.21
CA ALA A 94 10.26 9.24 18.06
C ALA A 94 9.10 8.65 17.21
N MET A 95 7.87 8.88 17.68
CA MET A 95 6.65 8.36 17.05
C MET A 95 6.22 9.25 15.87
N HIS A 96 6.92 9.13 14.75
CA HIS A 96 6.55 9.78 13.47
C HIS A 96 5.84 8.80 12.52
N ASN A 97 5.01 7.92 13.07
CA ASN A 97 4.24 6.93 12.32
C ASN A 97 2.94 7.49 11.73
N ASN A 98 2.48 8.66 12.20
CA ASN A 98 1.34 9.39 11.67
C ASN A 98 1.68 10.86 11.45
N CYS A 99 1.03 11.47 10.46
CA CYS A 99 0.99 12.91 10.26
C CYS A 99 -0.46 13.33 10.03
N ARG A 100 -0.86 14.43 10.68
CA ARG A 100 -2.15 15.10 10.41
C ARG A 100 -2.05 15.83 9.07
N GLY A 101 -2.99 15.59 8.16
CA GLY A 101 -3.00 16.18 6.82
C GLY A 101 -3.07 17.71 6.88
N GLU A 102 -3.76 18.23 7.89
CA GLU A 102 -3.94 19.65 8.18
C GLU A 102 -2.60 20.38 8.44
N THR A 103 -1.59 19.67 8.95
CA THR A 103 -0.31 20.27 9.41
C THR A 103 0.92 19.71 8.69
N ILE A 104 0.73 18.95 7.61
CA ILE A 104 1.82 18.25 6.91
C ILE A 104 2.85 19.21 6.32
N SER A 105 2.40 20.37 5.83
CA SER A 105 3.24 21.40 5.21
C SER A 105 3.96 22.29 6.21
N GLU A 106 3.53 22.28 7.48
CA GLU A 106 4.04 23.18 8.52
C GLU A 106 5.11 22.50 9.40
N LYS A 107 4.88 21.23 9.73
CA LYS A 107 5.76 20.49 10.64
C LYS A 107 7.10 20.16 9.98
N SER A 108 8.19 20.64 10.58
CA SER A 108 9.56 20.46 10.07
C SER A 108 9.95 19.01 9.73
N THR A 109 9.41 18.04 10.47
CA THR A 109 9.58 16.61 10.20
C THR A 109 9.01 16.16 8.85
N PHE A 110 7.88 16.74 8.42
CA PHE A 110 7.12 16.29 7.26
C PHE A 110 7.14 17.27 6.07
N SER A 111 7.32 18.57 6.32
CA SER A 111 7.22 19.61 5.30
C SER A 111 8.25 19.46 4.19
N VAL A 112 9.51 19.16 4.53
CA VAL A 112 10.60 18.96 3.56
C VAL A 112 10.40 17.73 2.68
N PRO A 113 10.14 16.51 3.20
CA PRO A 113 9.86 15.37 2.32
C PRO A 113 8.58 15.57 1.51
N PHE A 114 7.56 16.23 2.07
CA PHE A 114 6.32 16.53 1.36
C PHE A 114 6.56 17.46 0.16
N SER A 115 7.27 18.58 0.34
CA SER A 115 7.58 19.53 -0.73
C SER A 115 8.48 18.93 -1.83
N LYS A 116 9.35 17.99 -1.46
CA LYS A 116 10.19 17.22 -2.39
C LYS A 116 9.44 16.08 -3.10
N GLY A 117 8.12 15.96 -2.92
CA GLY A 117 7.32 14.94 -3.58
C GLY A 117 7.61 13.51 -3.11
N LYS A 118 8.15 13.31 -1.91
CA LYS A 118 8.40 11.98 -1.31
C LYS A 118 7.11 11.38 -0.76
N ARG A 119 6.11 11.26 -1.63
CA ARG A 119 4.82 10.64 -1.34
C ARG A 119 4.88 9.15 -1.68
N CYS A 120 4.24 8.34 -0.84
CA CYS A 120 4.04 6.92 -1.08
C CYS A 120 2.62 6.53 -0.66
N VAL A 121 2.17 5.37 -1.16
CA VAL A 121 0.93 4.72 -0.73
C VAL A 121 1.32 3.51 0.11
N VAL A 122 0.95 3.52 1.39
CA VAL A 122 1.19 2.38 2.28
C VAL A 122 0.19 1.29 1.94
N ILE A 123 0.67 0.08 1.66
CA ILE A 123 -0.18 -1.07 1.36
C ILE A 123 -0.52 -1.79 2.67
N ALA A 124 -1.81 -2.02 2.88
CA ALA A 124 -2.35 -2.78 3.99
C ALA A 124 -3.68 -3.41 3.58
N GLU A 125 -3.99 -4.59 4.12
CA GLU A 125 -5.31 -5.22 3.97
C GLU A 125 -6.34 -4.53 4.87
N GLY A 126 -5.88 -3.97 5.98
CA GLY A 126 -6.68 -3.16 6.88
C GLY A 126 -5.87 -2.67 8.08
N PHE A 127 -6.57 -2.06 9.03
CA PHE A 127 -5.97 -1.52 10.25
C PHE A 127 -6.83 -1.78 11.47
N TYR A 128 -6.18 -1.76 12.64
CA TYR A 128 -6.86 -1.87 13.91
C TYR A 128 -7.02 -0.48 14.54
N GLU A 129 -8.17 -0.24 15.15
CA GLU A 129 -8.34 0.88 16.07
C GLU A 129 -9.13 0.48 17.31
N TRP A 130 -8.85 1.15 18.42
CA TRP A 130 -9.43 0.86 19.72
C TRP A 130 -10.49 1.90 20.10
N GLN A 131 -11.73 1.44 20.29
CA GLN A 131 -12.77 2.26 20.89
C GLN A 131 -12.67 2.20 22.41
N THR A 132 -12.75 3.35 23.08
CA THR A 132 -12.80 3.40 24.55
C THR A 132 -14.24 3.42 25.02
N VAL A 133 -14.67 2.41 25.77
CA VAL A 133 -16.01 2.29 26.36
C VAL A 133 -15.86 2.03 27.85
N ARG A 134 -16.36 2.95 28.69
CA ARG A 134 -16.27 2.85 30.17
C ARG A 134 -14.86 2.46 30.65
N SER A 135 -13.84 3.16 30.15
CA SER A 135 -12.41 2.94 30.45
C SER A 135 -11.81 1.62 29.95
N LYS A 136 -12.54 0.79 29.21
CA LYS A 136 -12.02 -0.39 28.52
C LYS A 136 -11.76 -0.08 27.05
N LYS A 137 -10.65 -0.61 26.51
CA LYS A 137 -10.33 -0.51 25.08
C LYS A 137 -10.82 -1.75 24.33
N ILE A 138 -11.73 -1.57 23.40
CA ILE A 138 -12.27 -2.62 22.54
C ILE A 138 -11.61 -2.50 21.16
N PRO A 139 -10.89 -3.52 20.67
CA PRO A 139 -10.26 -3.47 19.36
C PRO A 139 -11.29 -3.72 18.25
N TYR A 140 -11.17 -2.95 17.18
CA TYR A 140 -11.90 -3.11 15.93
C TYR A 140 -10.93 -3.28 14.77
N ILE A 141 -11.34 -4.07 13.78
CA ILE A 141 -10.65 -4.20 12.50
C ILE A 141 -11.42 -3.42 11.44
N PHE A 142 -10.71 -2.60 10.68
CA PHE A 142 -11.25 -1.82 9.58
C PHE A 142 -10.62 -2.31 8.29
N THR A 143 -11.44 -2.78 7.35
CA THR A 143 -11.03 -3.26 6.05
C THR A 143 -11.81 -2.53 4.95
N LYS A 144 -11.28 -2.56 3.73
CA LYS A 144 -12.07 -2.13 2.57
C LYS A 144 -13.22 -3.11 2.39
N LYS A 145 -14.44 -2.60 2.20
CA LYS A 145 -15.58 -3.44 1.87
C LYS A 145 -15.28 -4.18 0.56
N GLU A 146 -15.31 -5.51 0.61
CA GLU A 146 -15.24 -6.31 -0.62
C GLU A 146 -16.49 -6.04 -1.46
N SER A 147 -16.27 -5.75 -2.74
CA SER A 147 -17.34 -5.75 -3.72
C SER A 147 -17.81 -7.20 -3.89
N ARG A 148 -19.08 -7.48 -3.57
CA ARG A 148 -19.69 -8.78 -3.86
C ARG A 148 -19.50 -9.09 -5.34
N VAL A 149 -18.69 -10.10 -5.66
CA VAL A 149 -18.71 -10.71 -6.97
C VAL A 149 -20.10 -11.34 -7.10
N LYS A 150 -20.90 -10.91 -8.08
CA LYS A 150 -22.14 -11.62 -8.40
C LYS A 150 -21.70 -12.98 -8.93
N GLU A 151 -22.05 -14.05 -8.21
CA GLU A 151 -21.90 -15.40 -8.72
C GLU A 151 -22.68 -15.50 -10.03
N GLU A 152 -21.94 -15.59 -11.14
CA GLU A 152 -22.54 -15.96 -12.42
C GLU A 152 -22.85 -17.45 -12.30
N LYS A 153 -24.14 -17.81 -12.28
CA LYS A 153 -24.57 -19.20 -12.25
C LYS A 153 -24.06 -19.87 -13.53
N VAL A 154 -22.98 -20.64 -13.41
CA VAL A 154 -22.55 -21.55 -14.48
C VAL A 154 -23.61 -22.65 -14.59
N ALA A 155 -24.24 -22.76 -15.75
CA ALA A 155 -25.19 -23.82 -16.04
C ALA A 155 -24.49 -25.19 -15.91
N PRO A 156 -25.15 -26.23 -15.36
CA PRO A 156 -24.53 -27.53 -15.17
C PRO A 156 -24.33 -28.19 -16.53
N GLY A 157 -23.09 -28.20 -17.06
CA GLY A 157 -22.78 -28.91 -18.30
C GLY A 157 -21.46 -28.61 -19.00
N GLU A 158 -20.79 -27.49 -18.75
CA GLU A 158 -19.51 -27.19 -19.43
C GLU A 158 -18.32 -27.29 -18.47
N VAL A 159 -17.58 -28.40 -18.59
CA VAL A 159 -16.26 -28.54 -17.96
C VAL A 159 -15.29 -27.66 -18.72
N ASN A 160 -14.91 -26.53 -18.13
CA ASN A 160 -13.86 -25.67 -18.66
C ASN A 160 -12.58 -25.90 -17.85
N THR A 161 -11.60 -26.58 -18.43
CA THR A 161 -10.33 -26.97 -17.79
C THR A 161 -9.28 -25.85 -17.83
N ASP A 162 -9.64 -24.63 -17.45
CA ASP A 162 -8.68 -23.52 -17.34
C ASP A 162 -8.68 -22.95 -15.91
N SER A 163 -7.68 -23.37 -15.13
CA SER A 163 -7.47 -22.98 -13.74
C SER A 163 -6.68 -21.67 -13.64
N SER A 164 -7.22 -20.58 -14.19
CA SER A 164 -6.58 -19.25 -14.16
C SER A 164 -7.44 -18.24 -13.38
N PRO A 165 -7.01 -17.75 -12.20
CA PRO A 165 -7.88 -17.02 -11.28
C PRO A 165 -7.82 -15.49 -11.50
N ASN A 166 -7.97 -15.00 -12.73
CA ASN A 166 -8.07 -13.56 -12.98
C ASN A 166 -8.78 -13.22 -14.29
N ARG A 167 -10.10 -13.10 -14.23
CA ARG A 167 -10.88 -12.37 -15.24
C ARG A 167 -11.40 -11.07 -14.62
N LEU A 168 -10.54 -10.06 -14.54
CA LEU A 168 -10.98 -8.68 -14.34
C LEU A 168 -11.62 -8.24 -15.66
N LEU A 169 -12.95 -8.34 -15.74
CA LEU A 169 -13.72 -7.84 -16.87
C LEU A 169 -13.62 -6.31 -16.89
N ALA A 170 -13.04 -5.80 -17.98
CA ALA A 170 -13.09 -4.39 -18.33
C ALA A 170 -14.52 -4.01 -18.69
N ASP A 171 -15.12 -3.06 -17.97
CA ASP A 171 -16.35 -2.40 -18.38
C ASP A 171 -16.06 -1.51 -19.60
N SER A 172 -16.14 -2.08 -20.81
CA SER A 172 -16.31 -1.31 -22.03
C SER A 172 -17.79 -0.93 -22.16
N LYS A 173 -18.19 0.22 -21.60
CA LYS A 173 -19.46 0.84 -22.01
C LYS A 173 -19.26 1.52 -23.36
N ASN A 174 -19.46 0.72 -24.40
CA ASN A 174 -19.84 1.18 -25.72
C ASN A 174 -21.32 1.58 -25.65
N THR A 175 -21.62 2.88 -25.73
CA THR A 175 -22.97 3.36 -26.06
C THR A 175 -22.83 4.36 -27.20
N GLY A 176 -22.83 3.82 -28.42
CA GLY A 176 -23.19 4.57 -29.61
C GLY A 176 -24.71 4.47 -29.83
N ARG A 177 -25.30 5.64 -30.10
CA ARG A 177 -26.44 5.95 -30.99
C ARG A 177 -27.61 4.96 -31.04
N GLU A 178 -28.80 5.46 -30.67
CA GLU A 178 -29.82 5.94 -31.61
C GLU A 178 -30.42 7.24 -31.07
#